data_AF-A0A085WS12-F1
#
_entry.id   AF-A0A085WS12-F1
#
_cell.length_a   1.000
_cell.length_b   1.000
_cell.length_c   1.000
_cell.angle_alpha   90.00
_cell.angle_beta   90.00
_cell.angle_gamma   90.00
#
_symmetry.space_group_name_H-M   'P 1'
#
loop_
_entity.id
_entity.type
_entity.pdbx_description
1 polymer ?
#
loop_
_entity_poly.entity_id
_entity_poly.type
_entity_poly.pdbx_seq_one_letter_code
_entity_poly.pdbx_strand_id
1 'polypeptide(L)'
;MWGEFDVPDESCRPYWGDFKADSCTGVGVRQFSSVLYNIKDIKWEDACWQMPALIQGVQFERPNRCRIAGQHMWGEFDVPDSSCGPIYPD
;
A
#
# COMPACT_ATOMS: atom_id res chain seq x y z
N MET A 1 15.97 8.32 40.99
CA MET A 1 16.40 8.50 39.58
C MET A 1 15.38 7.71 38.78
N TRP A 2 14.48 8.40 38.08
CA TRP A 2 13.37 7.77 37.37
C TRP A 2 13.62 7.97 35.87
N GLY A 3 13.59 6.89 35.11
CA GLY A 3 13.77 6.93 33.66
C GLY A 3 12.44 7.25 32.98
N GLU A 4 12.45 8.29 32.15
CA GLU A 4 11.42 8.53 31.16
C GLU A 4 11.45 7.38 30.15
N PHE A 5 10.35 6.66 30.02
CA PHE A 5 10.14 5.74 28.91
C PHE A 5 9.21 6.44 27.93
N ASP A 6 9.77 6.99 26.85
CA ASP A 6 9.00 7.30 25.65
C ASP A 6 8.50 5.98 25.06
N VAL A 7 7.26 5.62 25.36
CA VAL A 7 6.56 4.57 24.61
C VAL A 7 6.10 5.25 23.32
N PRO A 8 6.67 4.93 22.15
CA PRO A 8 6.21 5.53 20.91
C PRO A 8 4.76 5.12 20.67
N ASP A 9 3.86 6.09 20.68
CA ASP A 9 2.46 5.91 20.30
C ASP A 9 2.38 5.57 18.80
N GLU A 10 2.38 4.28 18.48
CA GLU A 10 2.19 3.78 17.10
C GLU A 10 0.80 4.12 16.55
N SER A 11 -0.11 4.55 17.43
CA SER A 11 -1.47 5.00 17.15
C SER A 11 -1.55 6.21 16.21
N CYS A 12 -0.45 6.95 16.00
CA CYS A 12 -0.40 8.13 15.13
C CYS A 12 0.31 7.92 13.79
N ARG A 13 0.76 6.70 13.46
CA ARG A 13 1.43 6.45 12.19
C ARG A 13 0.43 6.09 11.07
N PRO A 14 0.68 6.53 9.83
CA PRO A 14 -0.07 6.05 8.68
C PRO A 14 0.03 4.52 8.58
N TYR A 15 -1.06 3.88 8.16
CA TYR A 15 -1.08 2.43 7.95
C TYR A 15 -1.99 2.07 6.77
N TRP A 16 -1.63 1.00 6.07
CA TRP A 16 -2.48 0.43 5.04
C TRP A 16 -3.65 -0.30 5.67
N GLY A 17 -4.85 -0.11 5.12
CA GLY A 17 -5.97 -1.01 5.37
C GLY A 17 -5.77 -2.36 4.67
N ASP A 18 -6.87 -3.11 4.54
CA ASP A 18 -6.84 -4.38 3.84
C ASP A 18 -6.46 -4.21 2.36
N PHE A 19 -5.49 -5.01 1.92
CA PHE A 19 -5.09 -5.06 0.52
C PHE A 19 -6.13 -5.82 -0.29
N LYS A 20 -6.67 -5.16 -1.31
CA LYS A 20 -7.59 -5.73 -2.27
C LYS A 20 -6.85 -6.14 -3.53
N ALA A 21 -7.08 -7.37 -3.97
CA ALA A 21 -6.71 -7.82 -5.30
C ALA A 21 -7.62 -7.14 -6.34
N ASP A 22 -7.04 -6.38 -7.26
CA ASP A 22 -7.73 -5.76 -8.38
C ASP A 22 -7.56 -6.62 -9.65
N SER A 23 -7.44 -5.98 -10.81
CA SER A 23 -7.30 -6.65 -12.10
C SER A 23 -5.85 -7.06 -12.38
N CYS A 24 -5.68 -8.07 -13.23
CA CYS A 24 -4.39 -8.34 -13.87
C CYS A 24 -4.02 -7.15 -14.77
N THR A 25 -2.87 -6.53 -14.52
CA THR A 25 -2.36 -5.39 -15.29
C THR A 25 -1.33 -5.82 -16.33
N GLY A 26 -0.80 -7.04 -16.21
CA GLY A 26 0.11 -7.64 -17.17
C GLY A 26 0.23 -9.15 -16.98
N VAL A 27 1.00 -9.79 -17.86
CA VAL A 27 1.34 -11.21 -17.72
C VAL A 27 2.18 -11.40 -16.47
N GLY A 28 1.70 -12.24 -15.56
CA GLY A 28 2.32 -12.54 -14.28
C GLY A 28 2.18 -11.41 -13.25
N VAL A 29 1.33 -10.41 -13.47
CA VAL A 29 1.20 -9.24 -12.60
C VAL A 29 -0.25 -8.90 -12.31
N ARG A 30 -0.59 -8.82 -11.02
CA ARG A 30 -1.88 -8.32 -10.54
C ARG A 30 -1.69 -7.02 -9.78
N GLN A 31 -2.55 -6.04 -10.05
CA GLN A 31 -2.60 -4.85 -9.20
C GLN A 31 -3.28 -5.19 -7.89
N PHE A 32 -2.69 -4.73 -6.79
CA PHE A 32 -3.32 -4.65 -5.49
C PHE A 32 -3.49 -3.19 -5.09
N SER A 33 -4.53 -2.88 -4.33
CA SER A 33 -4.75 -1.54 -3.79
C SER A 33 -5.17 -1.58 -2.33
N SER A 34 -4.79 -0.54 -1.57
CA SER A 34 -5.22 -0.35 -0.18
C SER A 34 -5.33 1.14 0.13
N VAL A 35 -6.24 1.48 1.04
CA VAL A 35 -6.38 2.85 1.57
C VAL A 35 -5.30 3.09 2.60
N LEU A 36 -4.63 4.24 2.50
CA LEU A 36 -3.74 4.75 3.53
C LEU A 36 -4.55 5.53 4.57
N TYR A 37 -4.60 5.01 5.79
CA TYR A 37 -5.29 5.63 6.91
C TYR A 37 -4.35 6.43 7.79
N ASN A 38 -4.93 7.25 8.68
CA ASN A 38 -4.23 7.94 9.76
C ASN A 38 -3.10 8.88 9.31
N ILE A 39 -3.27 9.51 8.15
CA ILE A 39 -2.36 10.55 7.66
C ILE A 39 -2.63 11.84 8.43
N LYS A 40 -1.65 12.28 9.23
CA LYS A 40 -1.69 13.53 10.00
C LYS A 40 -0.48 14.39 9.64
N ASP A 41 -0.68 15.70 9.57
CA ASP A 41 0.40 16.70 9.45
C ASP A 41 1.29 16.64 8.18
N ILE A 42 1.02 15.72 7.25
CA ILE A 42 1.70 15.59 5.95
C ILE A 42 0.69 15.52 4.81
N LYS A 43 1.10 15.95 3.61
CA LYS A 43 0.26 15.80 2.42
C LYS A 43 0.03 14.32 2.16
N TRP A 44 -1.19 13.97 1.80
CA TRP A 44 -1.57 12.57 1.60
C TRP A 44 -0.70 11.86 0.58
N GLU A 45 -0.29 12.57 -0.47
CA GLU A 45 0.53 12.02 -1.55
C GLU A 45 1.96 11.73 -1.09
N ASP A 46 2.54 12.66 -0.32
CA ASP A 46 3.86 12.48 0.28
C ASP A 46 3.86 11.31 1.28
N ALA A 47 2.78 11.16 2.06
CA ALA A 47 2.60 10.04 2.98
C ALA A 47 2.59 8.71 2.23
N CYS A 48 1.82 8.64 1.14
CA CYS A 48 1.68 7.45 0.32
C CYS A 48 3.02 7.02 -0.30
N TRP A 49 3.77 7.96 -0.88
CA TRP A 49 5.07 7.64 -1.50
C TRP A 49 6.16 7.20 -0.52
N GLN A 50 6.03 7.52 0.76
CA GLN A 50 6.98 7.14 1.81
C GLN A 50 6.57 5.87 2.56
N MET A 51 5.42 5.28 2.23
CA MET A 51 4.86 4.17 2.99
C MET A 51 5.20 2.81 2.36
N PRO A 52 6.03 1.98 3.01
CA PRO A 52 6.32 0.63 2.53
C PRO A 52 5.13 -0.31 2.73
N ALA A 53 5.12 -1.44 2.02
CA ALA A 53 4.10 -2.48 2.14
C ALA A 53 4.70 -3.88 2.00
N LEU A 54 4.06 -4.87 2.63
CA LEU A 54 4.34 -6.28 2.43
C LEU A 54 3.06 -6.95 1.93
N ILE A 55 3.04 -7.36 0.66
CA ILE A 55 1.85 -7.89 0.00
C ILE A 55 2.18 -9.27 -0.56
N GLN A 56 1.48 -10.31 -0.10
CA GLN A 56 1.73 -11.71 -0.50
C GLN A 56 3.21 -12.14 -0.38
N GLY A 57 3.93 -11.62 0.61
CA GLY A 57 5.36 -11.92 0.82
C GLY A 57 6.32 -11.10 -0.03
N VAL A 58 5.82 -10.19 -0.87
CA VAL A 58 6.61 -9.25 -1.66
C VAL A 58 6.74 -7.94 -0.91
N GLN A 59 7.98 -7.55 -0.59
CA GLN A 59 8.29 -6.30 0.09
C GLN A 59 8.39 -5.16 -0.94
N PHE A 60 7.63 -4.09 -0.70
CA PHE A 60 7.69 -2.84 -1.44
C PHE A 60 8.23 -1.75 -0.51
N GLU A 61 9.22 -0.99 -0.97
CA GLU A 61 9.69 0.19 -0.23
C GLU A 61 8.71 1.37 -0.36
N ARG A 62 7.93 1.40 -1.43
CA ARG A 62 6.88 2.38 -1.71
C ARG A 62 5.85 1.83 -2.70
N PRO A 63 4.65 2.42 -2.81
CA PRO A 63 3.66 2.05 -3.81
C PRO A 63 4.19 2.26 -5.23
N ASN A 64 3.63 1.54 -6.21
CA ASN A 64 3.87 1.82 -7.62
C ASN A 64 3.14 3.09 -8.06
N ARG A 65 1.96 3.34 -7.49
CA ARG A 65 1.14 4.52 -7.76
C ARG A 65 0.43 4.98 -6.47
N CYS A 66 0.28 6.29 -6.34
CA CYS A 66 -0.54 6.92 -5.30
C CYS A 66 -1.70 7.64 -5.97
N ARG A 67 -2.93 7.30 -5.56
CA ARG A 67 -4.15 7.79 -6.20
C ARG A 67 -5.12 8.34 -5.15
N ILE A 68 -5.54 9.58 -5.32
CA ILE A 68 -6.67 10.14 -4.57
C ILE A 68 -7.96 9.70 -5.26
N ALA A 69 -8.79 8.95 -4.55
CA ALA A 69 -10.11 8.55 -5.01
C ALA A 69 -11.16 8.93 -3.95
N GLY A 70 -12.00 9.92 -4.28
CA GLY A 70 -12.94 10.50 -3.33
C GLY A 70 -12.21 11.21 -2.18
N GLN A 71 -12.47 10.79 -0.95
CA GLN A 71 -11.86 11.35 0.28
C GLN A 71 -10.72 10.48 0.83
N HIS A 72 -10.24 9.51 0.06
CA HIS A 72 -9.22 8.56 0.49
C HIS A 72 -8.00 8.57 -0.41
N MET A 73 -6.83 8.40 0.20
CA MET A 73 -5.58 8.14 -0.49
C MET A 73 -5.39 6.63 -0.64
N TRP A 74 -5.16 6.19 -1.86
CA TRP A 74 -4.91 4.79 -2.21
C TRP A 74 -3.46 4.61 -2.65
N GLY A 75 -2.83 3.55 -2.16
CA GLY A 75 -1.61 3.01 -2.75
C GLY A 75 -1.96 1.85 -3.66
N GLU A 76 -1.39 1.83 -4.86
CA GLU A 76 -1.50 0.71 -5.80
C GLU A 76 -0.14 0.06 -6.00
N PHE A 77 -0.13 -1.27 -6.05
CA PHE A 77 1.05 -2.12 -6.06
C PHE A 77 0.93 -3.17 -7.16
N ASP A 78 1.97 -3.32 -7.97
CA ASP A 78 2.03 -4.35 -9.00
C ASP A 78 2.72 -5.58 -8.41
N VAL A 79 1.91 -6.57 -8.04
CA VAL A 79 2.37 -7.78 -7.33
C VAL A 79 2.51 -8.92 -8.33
N PRO A 80 3.63 -9.65 -8.34
CA PRO A 80 3.78 -10.89 -9.10
C PRO A 80 2.67 -11.89 -8.76
N ASP A 81 1.88 -12.27 -9.76
CA ASP A 81 0.77 -13.20 -9.62
C ASP A 81 0.71 -14.12 -10.86
N SER A 82 1.09 -15.38 -10.67
CA SER A 82 1.09 -16.39 -11.75
C SER A 82 -0.30 -16.77 -12.26
N SER A 83 -1.37 -16.43 -11.54
CA SER A 83 -2.74 -16.60 -12.03
C SER A 83 -3.10 -15.61 -13.14
N CYS A 84 -2.33 -14.52 -13.27
CA CYS A 84 -2.42 -13.60 -14.39
C CYS A 84 -1.67 -14.16 -15.60
N GLY A 85 -2.28 -15.10 -16.31
CA GLY A 85 -1.72 -15.66 -17.54
C GLY A 85 -1.89 -14.75 -18.76
N PRO A 86 -1.27 -15.09 -19.91
CA PRO A 86 -1.74 -14.57 -21.18
C PRO A 86 -3.23 -14.91 -21.31
N ILE A 87 -4.07 -13.92 -21.63
CA ILE A 87 -5.39 -14.22 -22.16
C ILE A 87 -5.10 -14.92 -23.50
N TYR A 88 -5.07 -16.25 -23.53
CA TYR A 88 -5.12 -16.98 -24.78
C TYR A 88 -6.60 -16.97 -25.20
N PRO A 89 -6.98 -16.22 -26.24
CA PRO A 89 -8.26 -16.46 -26.86
C PRO A 89 -8.20 -17.87 -27.49
N ASP A 90 -9.12 -18.72 -27.06
CA ASP A 90 -9.45 -20.01 -27.66
C ASP A 90 -9.88 -19.88 -29.14
#